data_AF-A0A9E2UXB8-F1
#
_entry.id   AF-A0A9E2UXB8-F1
#
_cell.length_a   1.000
_cell.length_b   1.000
_cell.length_c   1.000
_cell.angle_alpha   90.00
_cell.angle_beta   90.00
_cell.angle_gamma   90.00
#
_symmetry.space_group_name_H-M   'P 1'
#
loop_
_entity.id
_entity.type
_entity.pdbx_description
1 polymer ?
#
loop_
_entity_poly.entity_id
_entity_poly.type
_entity_poly.pdbx_seq_one_letter_code
_entity_poly.pdbx_strand_id
1 'polypeptide(L)'
;MIFMIMALLILAVVIVWVFDVHTVLYLKARTQNAGDAAALAAARWQGISLNLIGDLNILQALALSRGDTTAAAQITDVQARLCFVGPLVGLLASQQAAKNNRAYVNPDYMAILMEHVADVSDYADIFPEPYTNAWPEYAGMLANIAEQGVAAGPDNTWYFIPPITDLPRNFYEAVASLDWCWFYWNDPGILQSYSGYQDWPDPPTNPPPNTFNCEVFGLGLLPFTTVLPGGAGTVERMNQISSERGISPETISNEVAGITNTWYGYAWTSWSALAPDNNFPILPLQVKPEYDYAGADAVIRVEATADPRMPTVFPGIQPFLIRSAPSATRLTQSAATAGAITWTAAAKPFGYLAADGSPVRPDAYAIVLPAFHNVRLIPVDAASGSNIGAYDIDWHRHNKYHMQIYWESGPAGLEADCWYCQQLQTWEDPAFRQQGIDWLNDTNHTCDQVVGGGGGPGGGTRRGH
;
A
#
# COMPACT_ATOMS: atom_id res chain seq x y z
N MET A 1 54.05 -24.91 -10.67
CA MET A 1 53.82 -23.45 -10.73
C MET A 1 52.43 -23.10 -11.25
N ILE A 2 52.05 -23.51 -12.47
CA ILE A 2 50.71 -23.23 -13.06
C ILE A 2 49.57 -23.74 -12.16
N PHE A 3 49.64 -24.98 -11.67
CA PHE A 3 48.63 -25.54 -10.76
C PHE A 3 48.46 -24.76 -9.45
N MET A 4 49.56 -24.24 -8.89
CA MET A 4 49.51 -23.46 -7.64
C MET A 4 48.88 -22.09 -7.88
N ILE A 5 49.18 -21.46 -9.01
CA ILE A 5 48.56 -20.19 -9.42
C ILE A 5 47.06 -20.40 -9.66
N MET A 6 46.66 -21.46 -10.36
CA MET A 6 45.24 -21.78 -10.55
C MET A 6 44.52 -22.06 -9.23
N ALA A 7 45.12 -22.80 -8.31
CA ALA A 7 44.54 -23.08 -7.00
C ALA A 7 44.33 -21.78 -6.18
N LEU A 8 45.30 -20.87 -6.21
CA LEU A 8 45.19 -19.57 -5.54
C LEU A 8 44.11 -18.66 -6.18
N LEU A 9 44.00 -18.67 -7.51
CA LEU A 9 42.94 -17.94 -8.22
C LEU A 9 41.55 -18.48 -7.89
N ILE A 10 41.38 -19.81 -7.90
CA ILE A 10 40.12 -20.46 -7.52
C ILE A 10 39.76 -20.10 -6.07
N LEU A 11 40.73 -20.17 -5.16
CA LEU A 11 40.51 -19.81 -3.76
C LEU A 11 40.09 -18.34 -3.59
N ALA A 12 40.76 -17.42 -4.29
CA ALA A 12 40.41 -16.00 -4.27
C ALA A 12 38.97 -15.77 -4.77
N VAL A 13 38.57 -16.41 -5.88
CA VAL A 13 37.20 -16.34 -6.42
C VAL A 13 36.18 -16.88 -5.42
N VAL A 14 36.47 -18.03 -4.79
CA VAL A 14 35.58 -18.62 -3.78
C VAL A 14 35.41 -17.69 -2.57
N ILE A 15 36.49 -17.07 -2.09
CA ILE A 15 36.43 -16.13 -0.96
C ILE A 15 35.56 -14.92 -1.28
N VAL A 16 35.74 -14.30 -2.45
CA VAL A 16 34.91 -13.14 -2.87
C VAL A 16 33.45 -13.58 -3.03
N TRP A 17 33.20 -14.73 -3.65
CA TRP A 17 31.85 -15.27 -3.81
C TRP A 17 31.14 -15.52 -2.46
N VAL A 18 31.82 -16.15 -1.49
CA VAL A 18 31.25 -16.37 -0.14
C VAL A 18 30.95 -15.04 0.54
N PHE A 19 31.83 -14.04 0.38
CA PHE A 19 31.62 -12.71 0.96
C PHE A 19 30.37 -12.01 0.36
N ASP A 20 30.22 -12.06 -0.96
CA ASP A 20 29.07 -11.49 -1.65
C ASP A 20 27.77 -12.19 -1.23
N VAL A 21 27.75 -13.53 -1.17
CA VAL A 21 26.58 -14.30 -0.68
C VAL A 21 26.20 -13.88 0.74
N HIS A 22 27.19 -13.81 1.64
CA HIS A 22 26.93 -13.43 3.02
C HIS A 22 26.39 -12.00 3.13
N THR A 23 26.94 -11.07 2.34
CA THR A 23 26.50 -9.67 2.30
C THR A 23 25.04 -9.56 1.84
N VAL A 24 24.67 -10.27 0.76
CA VAL A 24 23.30 -10.26 0.23
C VAL A 24 22.32 -10.86 1.23
N LEU A 25 22.64 -12.01 1.85
CA LEU A 25 21.77 -12.63 2.86
C LEU A 25 21.60 -11.75 4.10
N TYR A 26 22.68 -11.14 4.57
CA TYR A 26 22.65 -10.22 5.71
C TYR A 26 21.78 -8.99 5.40
N LEU A 27 21.96 -8.37 4.23
CA LEU A 27 21.16 -7.23 3.81
C LEU A 27 19.69 -7.63 3.65
N LYS A 28 19.38 -8.77 3.04
CA LYS A 28 18.01 -9.26 2.90
C LYS A 28 17.31 -9.43 4.26
N ALA A 29 17.96 -10.10 5.22
CA ALA A 29 17.39 -10.28 6.56
C ALA A 29 17.15 -8.95 7.28
N ARG A 30 18.07 -7.99 7.11
CA ARG A 30 17.95 -6.64 7.67
C ARG A 30 16.80 -5.85 7.02
N THR A 31 16.69 -5.85 5.70
CA THR A 31 15.62 -5.17 4.96
C THR A 31 14.25 -5.77 5.32
N GLN A 32 14.16 -7.10 5.47
CA GLN A 32 12.97 -7.78 5.93
C GLN A 32 12.55 -7.33 7.34
N ASN A 33 13.45 -7.43 8.32
CA ASN A 33 13.16 -7.02 9.69
C ASN A 33 12.77 -5.53 9.77
N ALA A 34 13.41 -4.68 8.96
CA ALA A 34 13.08 -3.27 8.91
C ALA A 34 11.69 -3.00 8.33
N GLY A 35 11.33 -3.62 7.21
CA GLY A 35 10.01 -3.44 6.62
C GLY A 35 8.89 -4.02 7.49
N ASP A 36 9.08 -5.20 8.06
CA ASP A 36 8.11 -5.84 8.95
C ASP A 36 7.87 -4.99 10.21
N ALA A 37 8.94 -4.50 10.85
CA ALA A 37 8.84 -3.64 12.02
C ALA A 37 8.18 -2.30 11.69
N ALA A 38 8.50 -1.72 10.53
CA ALA A 38 7.91 -0.47 10.07
C ALA A 38 6.42 -0.61 9.80
N ALA A 39 5.98 -1.66 9.09
CA ALA A 39 4.58 -1.91 8.80
C ALA A 39 3.79 -2.11 10.11
N LEU A 40 4.31 -2.93 11.04
CA LEU A 40 3.69 -3.15 12.35
C LEU A 40 3.58 -1.86 13.18
N ALA A 41 4.57 -0.96 13.10
CA ALA A 41 4.55 0.31 13.81
C ALA A 41 3.47 1.25 13.26
N ALA A 42 3.36 1.36 11.93
CA ALA A 42 2.31 2.16 11.27
C ALA A 42 0.91 1.62 11.61
N ALA A 43 0.68 0.32 11.42
CA ALA A 43 -0.59 -0.33 11.69
C ALA A 43 -1.03 -0.24 13.16
N ARG A 44 -0.08 -0.21 14.09
CA ARG A 44 -0.37 0.03 15.51
C ARG A 44 -0.94 1.42 15.74
N TRP A 45 -0.37 2.45 15.11
CA TRP A 45 -0.91 3.80 15.22
C TRP A 45 -2.26 3.96 14.53
N GLN A 46 -2.53 3.24 13.43
CA GLN A 46 -3.88 3.15 12.87
C GLN A 46 -4.87 2.59 13.90
N GLY A 47 -4.56 1.47 14.55
CA GLY A 47 -5.41 0.87 15.58
C GLY A 47 -5.63 1.76 16.81
N ILE A 48 -4.57 2.45 17.27
CA ILE A 48 -4.67 3.43 18.37
C ILE A 48 -5.60 4.58 17.98
N SER A 49 -5.43 5.12 16.76
CA SER A 49 -6.23 6.24 16.27
C SER A 49 -7.69 5.86 16.11
N LEU A 50 -7.98 4.69 15.56
CA LEU A 50 -9.34 4.15 15.45
C LEU A 50 -10.02 4.00 16.82
N ASN A 51 -9.32 3.46 17.81
CA ASN A 51 -9.86 3.36 19.17
C ASN A 51 -10.10 4.73 19.79
N LEU A 52 -9.19 5.69 19.61
CA LEU A 52 -9.34 7.03 20.14
C LEU A 52 -10.51 7.78 19.48
N ILE A 53 -10.72 7.62 18.16
CA ILE A 53 -11.92 8.13 17.47
C ILE A 53 -13.19 7.48 18.04
N GLY A 54 -13.14 6.18 18.35
CA GLY A 54 -14.24 5.48 19.01
C GLY A 54 -14.53 6.00 20.43
N ASP A 55 -13.49 6.26 21.22
CA ASP A 55 -13.62 6.89 22.54
C ASP A 55 -14.23 8.30 22.40
N LEU A 56 -13.85 9.04 21.36
CA LEU A 56 -14.42 10.36 21.05
C LEU A 56 -15.90 10.27 20.64
N ASN A 57 -16.33 9.26 19.87
CA ASN A 57 -17.76 9.05 19.58
C ASN A 57 -18.57 8.81 20.87
N ILE A 58 -18.02 8.07 21.83
CA ILE A 58 -18.64 7.85 23.15
C ILE A 58 -18.72 9.16 23.95
N LEU A 59 -17.64 9.93 23.99
CA LEU A 59 -17.61 11.24 24.65
C LEU A 59 -18.56 12.24 24.00
N GLN A 60 -18.71 12.19 22.68
CA GLN A 60 -19.66 13.01 21.92
C GLN A 60 -21.10 12.66 22.32
N ALA A 61 -21.42 11.37 22.41
CA ALA A 61 -22.72 10.90 22.87
C ALA A 61 -23.01 11.34 24.32
N LEU A 62 -22.02 11.29 25.22
CA LEU A 62 -22.12 11.81 26.58
C LEU A 62 -22.39 13.33 26.61
N ALA A 63 -21.70 14.11 25.78
CA ALA A 63 -21.92 15.55 25.66
C ALA A 63 -23.34 15.88 25.19
N LEU A 64 -23.80 15.19 24.13
CA LEU A 64 -25.16 15.32 23.63
C LEU A 64 -26.22 14.92 24.67
N SER A 65 -25.96 13.89 25.48
CA SER A 65 -26.84 13.46 26.57
C SER A 65 -27.03 14.55 27.63
N ARG A 66 -26.09 15.51 27.74
CA ARG A 66 -26.16 16.66 28.64
C ARG A 66 -26.70 17.92 27.95
N GLY A 67 -27.04 17.84 26.67
CA GLY A 67 -27.42 18.99 25.84
C GLY A 67 -26.24 19.89 25.44
N ASP A 68 -24.99 19.45 25.63
CA ASP A 68 -23.79 20.22 25.29
C ASP A 68 -23.38 20.01 23.83
N THR A 69 -24.07 20.74 22.94
CA THR A 69 -23.80 20.71 21.50
C THR A 69 -22.47 21.37 21.13
N THR A 70 -21.96 22.28 21.95
CA THR A 70 -20.65 22.92 21.74
C THR A 70 -19.53 21.92 21.93
N ALA A 71 -19.55 21.17 23.04
CA ALA A 71 -18.56 20.11 23.28
C ALA A 71 -18.64 19.02 22.20
N ALA A 72 -19.85 18.64 21.77
CA ALA A 72 -20.03 17.66 20.70
C ALA A 72 -19.38 18.12 19.37
N ALA A 73 -19.51 19.41 19.01
CA ALA A 73 -18.88 19.98 17.82
C ALA A 73 -17.34 20.05 17.93
N GLN A 74 -16.81 20.42 19.11
CA GLN A 74 -15.37 20.42 19.36
C GLN A 74 -14.78 19.01 19.26
N ILE A 75 -15.50 18.00 19.75
CA ILE A 75 -15.09 16.60 19.62
C ILE A 75 -15.03 16.17 18.14
N THR A 76 -16.00 16.59 17.31
CA THR A 76 -15.98 16.33 15.87
C THR A 76 -14.75 16.94 15.18
N ASP A 77 -14.33 18.16 15.55
CA ASP A 77 -13.10 18.78 15.02
C ASP A 77 -11.86 17.96 15.41
N VAL A 78 -11.78 17.49 16.65
CA VAL A 78 -10.68 16.62 17.10
C VAL A 78 -10.67 15.29 16.34
N GLN A 79 -11.83 14.69 16.08
CA GLN A 79 -11.94 13.46 15.28
C GLN A 79 -11.47 13.69 13.83
N ALA A 80 -11.83 14.82 13.22
CA ALA A 80 -11.37 15.21 11.89
C ALA A 80 -9.84 15.32 11.83
N ARG A 81 -9.23 16.03 12.80
CA ARG A 81 -7.76 16.14 12.91
C ARG A 81 -7.10 14.78 13.09
N LEU A 82 -7.69 13.91 13.91
CA LEU A 82 -7.14 12.59 14.20
C LEU A 82 -7.13 11.65 12.98
N CYS A 83 -8.04 11.86 12.02
CA CYS A 83 -8.03 11.14 10.74
C CYS A 83 -6.79 11.43 9.88
N PHE A 84 -6.06 12.51 10.17
CA PHE A 84 -4.81 12.90 9.50
C PHE A 84 -3.59 12.69 10.40
N VAL A 85 -3.64 13.24 11.62
CA VAL A 85 -2.52 13.19 12.57
C VAL A 85 -2.20 11.73 12.96
N GLY A 86 -3.22 10.90 13.18
CA GLY A 86 -3.03 9.50 13.58
C GLY A 86 -2.18 8.70 12.57
N PRO A 87 -2.59 8.66 11.29
CA PRO A 87 -1.79 8.04 10.23
C PRO A 87 -0.38 8.63 10.05
N LEU A 88 -0.21 9.95 10.14
CA LEU A 88 1.11 10.58 10.03
C LEU A 88 2.05 10.27 11.20
N VAL A 89 1.53 10.15 12.42
CA VAL A 89 2.30 9.62 13.55
C VAL A 89 2.67 8.15 13.28
N GLY A 90 1.79 7.38 12.63
CA GLY A 90 2.11 6.04 12.12
C GLY A 90 3.26 6.03 11.12
N LEU A 91 3.28 6.98 10.17
CA LEU A 91 4.38 7.15 9.22
C LEU A 91 5.69 7.50 9.93
N LEU A 92 5.67 8.44 10.88
CA LEU A 92 6.85 8.79 11.67
C LEU A 92 7.37 7.58 12.46
N ALA A 93 6.47 6.83 13.11
CA ALA A 93 6.82 5.63 13.87
C ALA A 93 7.40 4.53 12.98
N SER A 94 6.91 4.40 11.75
CA SER A 94 7.47 3.44 10.79
C SER A 94 8.90 3.80 10.39
N GLN A 95 9.21 5.09 10.21
CA GLN A 95 10.59 5.53 9.97
C GLN A 95 11.51 5.18 11.14
N GLN A 96 11.07 5.43 12.38
CA GLN A 96 11.87 5.10 13.56
C GLN A 96 12.09 3.59 13.68
N ALA A 97 11.06 2.78 13.44
CA ALA A 97 11.15 1.33 13.47
C ALA A 97 12.10 0.79 12.39
N ALA A 98 12.02 1.32 11.17
CA ALA A 98 12.93 0.97 10.08
C ALA A 98 14.38 1.32 10.43
N LYS A 99 14.64 2.56 10.87
CA LYS A 99 15.98 3.04 11.27
C LYS A 99 16.55 2.27 12.46
N ASN A 100 15.73 1.89 13.43
CA ASN A 100 16.15 1.02 14.55
C ASN A 100 16.57 -0.38 14.09
N ASN A 101 15.97 -0.88 13.00
CA ASN A 101 16.41 -2.08 12.29
C ASN A 101 17.50 -1.80 11.25
N ARG A 102 18.14 -0.63 11.36
CA ARG A 102 19.21 -0.15 10.52
C ARG A 102 18.77 0.03 9.05
N ALA A 103 17.52 0.28 8.71
CA ALA A 103 17.25 0.75 7.34
C ALA A 103 18.00 2.08 7.09
N TYR A 104 18.52 2.24 5.88
CA TYR A 104 19.12 3.52 5.47
C TYR A 104 18.03 4.45 4.96
N VAL A 105 18.24 5.75 5.12
CA VAL A 105 17.40 6.76 4.48
C VAL A 105 17.60 6.65 2.97
N ASN A 106 16.49 6.65 2.23
CA ASN A 106 16.48 6.71 0.78
C ASN A 106 16.16 8.16 0.36
N PRO A 107 17.12 8.89 -0.25
CA PRO A 107 16.90 10.24 -0.76
C PRO A 107 15.75 10.35 -1.76
N ASP A 108 15.49 9.31 -2.56
CA ASP A 108 14.39 9.33 -3.53
C ASP A 108 13.02 9.28 -2.82
N TYR A 109 12.89 8.51 -1.73
CA TYR A 109 11.66 8.51 -0.91
C TYR A 109 11.41 9.88 -0.27
N MET A 110 12.48 10.54 0.16
CA MET A 110 12.39 11.90 0.69
C MET A 110 11.97 12.89 -0.40
N ALA A 111 12.52 12.76 -1.61
CA ALA A 111 12.16 13.61 -2.75
C ALA A 111 10.67 13.46 -3.12
N ILE A 112 10.17 12.23 -3.26
CA ILE A 112 8.74 11.96 -3.54
C ILE A 112 7.84 12.56 -2.46
N LEU A 113 8.21 12.40 -1.18
CA LEU A 113 7.41 12.95 -0.08
C LEU A 113 7.41 14.49 -0.09
N MET A 114 8.56 15.12 -0.36
CA MET A 114 8.68 16.58 -0.47
C MET A 114 7.97 17.15 -1.70
N GLU A 115 7.96 16.40 -2.80
CA GLU A 115 7.19 16.75 -3.98
C GLU A 115 5.70 16.76 -3.67
N HIS A 116 5.21 15.72 -2.99
CA HIS A 116 3.83 15.67 -2.55
C HIS A 116 3.47 16.79 -1.56
N VAL A 117 4.39 17.20 -0.68
CA VAL A 117 4.20 18.40 0.17
C VAL A 117 3.91 19.65 -0.66
N ALA A 118 4.57 19.80 -1.81
CA ALA A 118 4.29 20.90 -2.73
C ALA A 118 2.89 20.74 -3.35
N ASP A 119 2.52 19.53 -3.78
CA ASP A 119 1.18 19.26 -4.34
C ASP A 119 0.06 19.59 -3.33
N VAL A 120 0.24 19.25 -2.04
CA VAL A 120 -0.73 19.57 -0.96
C VAL A 120 -0.90 21.08 -0.77
N SER A 121 0.10 21.90 -1.10
CA SER A 121 -0.03 23.35 -0.94
C SER A 121 -1.09 23.97 -1.87
N ASP A 122 -1.42 23.28 -2.97
CA ASP A 122 -2.47 23.67 -3.91
C ASP A 122 -3.86 23.11 -3.53
N TYR A 123 -3.94 22.24 -2.51
CA TYR A 123 -5.20 21.57 -2.15
C TYR A 123 -6.28 22.53 -1.66
N ALA A 124 -5.91 23.68 -1.07
CA ALA A 124 -6.87 24.65 -0.56
C ALA A 124 -7.80 25.21 -1.65
N ASP A 125 -7.34 25.25 -2.90
CA ASP A 125 -8.11 25.74 -4.04
C ASP A 125 -8.96 24.63 -4.71
N ILE A 126 -8.68 23.36 -4.41
CA ILE A 126 -9.23 22.19 -5.12
C ILE A 126 -10.19 21.40 -4.23
N PHE A 127 -9.85 21.21 -2.95
CA PHE A 127 -10.55 20.33 -2.03
C PHE A 127 -11.09 21.08 -0.81
N PRO A 128 -12.30 20.73 -0.33
CA PRO A 128 -12.83 21.29 0.90
C PRO A 128 -11.95 20.84 2.09
N GLU A 129 -11.61 21.78 2.96
CA GLU A 129 -10.86 21.46 4.18
C GLU A 129 -11.67 20.55 5.12
N PRO A 130 -11.11 19.42 5.57
CA PRO A 130 -11.76 18.52 6.53
C PRO A 130 -11.97 19.15 7.92
N TYR A 131 -11.07 20.04 8.29
CA TYR A 131 -11.10 20.84 9.52
C TYR A 131 -10.35 22.15 9.27
N THR A 132 -10.55 23.13 10.15
CA THR A 132 -9.93 24.45 9.97
C THR A 132 -8.41 24.34 9.87
N ASN A 133 -7.84 24.85 8.78
CA ASN A 133 -6.39 24.89 8.52
C ASN A 133 -5.78 23.49 8.29
N ALA A 134 -6.54 22.56 7.73
CA ALA A 134 -6.11 21.18 7.53
C ALA A 134 -4.90 21.04 6.59
N TRP A 135 -4.93 21.68 5.42
CA TRP A 135 -3.89 21.46 4.40
C TRP A 135 -2.52 21.98 4.80
N PRO A 136 -2.39 23.21 5.35
CA PRO A 136 -1.10 23.69 5.85
C PRO A 136 -0.54 22.85 7.00
N GLU A 137 -1.40 22.39 7.92
CA GLU A 137 -0.99 21.49 9.02
C GLU A 137 -0.52 20.14 8.48
N TYR A 138 -1.26 19.57 7.53
CA TYR A 138 -0.96 18.29 6.90
C TYR A 138 0.37 18.33 6.14
N ALA A 139 0.55 19.32 5.25
CA ALA A 139 1.79 19.56 4.53
C ALA A 139 2.98 19.77 5.48
N GLY A 140 2.79 20.55 6.54
CA GLY A 140 3.81 20.79 7.54
C GLY A 140 4.25 19.51 8.26
N MET A 141 3.31 18.62 8.61
CA MET A 141 3.66 17.33 9.22
C MET A 141 4.41 16.41 8.26
N LEU A 142 3.98 16.32 6.99
CA LEU A 142 4.68 15.54 5.96
C LEU A 142 6.11 16.06 5.75
N ALA A 143 6.28 17.38 5.64
CA ALA A 143 7.60 18.02 5.51
C ALA A 143 8.52 17.68 6.69
N ASN A 144 8.02 17.80 7.92
CA ASN A 144 8.78 17.46 9.13
C ASN A 144 9.21 15.98 9.14
N ILE A 145 8.41 15.06 8.61
CA ILE A 145 8.75 13.64 8.49
C ILE A 145 9.83 13.45 7.41
N ALA A 146 9.68 14.12 6.26
CA ALA A 146 10.65 14.06 5.17
C ALA A 146 12.03 14.58 5.58
N GLU A 147 12.08 15.72 6.28
CA GLU A 147 13.32 16.35 6.78
C GLU A 147 14.09 15.46 7.77
N GLN A 148 13.40 14.59 8.51
CA GLN A 148 14.02 13.60 9.39
C GLN A 148 14.60 12.40 8.63
N GLY A 149 14.38 12.33 7.31
CA GLY A 149 14.82 11.28 6.40
C GLY A 149 13.85 10.10 6.34
N VAL A 150 13.51 9.67 5.12
CA VAL A 150 12.57 8.56 4.88
C VAL A 150 13.35 7.28 4.57
N ALA A 151 13.20 6.26 5.40
CA ALA A 151 13.82 4.93 5.22
C ALA A 151 12.79 3.86 4.81
N ALA A 152 11.51 4.11 5.06
CA ALA A 152 10.39 3.22 4.79
C ALA A 152 9.32 3.97 4.00
N GLY A 153 9.13 3.62 2.73
CA GLY A 153 8.15 4.25 1.85
C GLY A 153 6.74 3.68 2.07
N PRO A 154 5.69 4.51 2.28
CA PRO A 154 4.30 4.07 2.38
C PRO A 154 3.72 3.69 1.00
N ASP A 155 3.81 2.42 0.62
CA ASP A 155 3.56 1.95 -0.75
C ASP A 155 2.07 1.92 -1.14
N ASN A 156 1.16 1.88 -0.15
CA ASN A 156 -0.30 1.98 -0.34
C ASN A 156 -0.83 3.41 -0.18
N THR A 157 -0.03 4.43 -0.44
CA THR A 157 -0.49 5.83 -0.42
C THR A 157 -1.48 6.08 -1.55
N TRP A 158 -2.63 6.68 -1.22
CA TRP A 158 -3.66 7.08 -2.17
C TRP A 158 -3.71 8.59 -2.26
N TYR A 159 -2.99 9.17 -3.22
CA TYR A 159 -3.01 10.62 -3.41
C TYR A 159 -4.37 11.11 -3.93
N PHE A 160 -4.84 12.26 -3.44
CA PHE A 160 -6.07 12.91 -3.88
C PHE A 160 -5.98 13.41 -5.31
N ILE A 161 -4.77 13.74 -5.74
CA ILE A 161 -4.44 13.97 -7.13
C ILE A 161 -3.59 12.77 -7.56
N PRO A 162 -4.22 11.64 -7.95
CA PRO A 162 -3.46 10.47 -8.35
C PRO A 162 -2.68 10.77 -9.64
N PRO A 163 -1.48 10.19 -9.81
CA PRO A 163 -0.79 10.26 -11.08
C PRO A 163 -1.62 9.55 -12.14
N ILE A 164 -1.51 10.04 -13.37
CA ILE A 164 -2.40 9.68 -14.45
C ILE A 164 -2.01 8.28 -14.97
N THR A 165 -2.73 7.21 -14.59
CA THR A 165 -2.65 5.89 -15.25
C THR A 165 -3.87 5.01 -14.95
N ASP A 166 -4.51 4.53 -16.02
CA ASP A 166 -5.44 3.39 -15.96
C ASP A 166 -4.74 2.06 -16.27
N LEU A 167 -3.47 2.10 -16.68
CA LEU A 167 -2.68 0.90 -16.96
C LEU A 167 -2.09 0.34 -15.67
N PRO A 168 -2.48 -0.87 -15.24
CA PRO A 168 -1.94 -1.49 -14.04
C PRO A 168 -0.52 -1.99 -14.28
N ARG A 169 0.31 -2.08 -13.23
CA ARG A 169 1.71 -2.54 -13.36
C ARG A 169 1.85 -3.91 -14.02
N ASN A 170 0.93 -4.84 -13.75
CA ASN A 170 0.94 -6.19 -14.32
C ASN A 170 0.73 -6.20 -15.84
N PHE A 171 0.15 -5.16 -16.46
CA PHE A 171 0.13 -4.98 -17.91
C PHE A 171 1.57 -4.90 -18.46
N TYR A 172 2.40 -4.04 -17.88
CA TYR A 172 3.80 -3.87 -18.30
C TYR A 172 4.60 -5.15 -18.10
N GLU A 173 4.35 -5.87 -17.01
CA GLU A 173 4.98 -7.16 -16.75
C GLU A 173 4.55 -8.22 -17.77
N ALA A 174 3.27 -8.24 -18.17
CA ALA A 174 2.75 -9.14 -19.19
C ALA A 174 3.35 -8.85 -20.57
N VAL A 175 3.51 -7.57 -20.93
CA VAL A 175 4.22 -7.19 -22.16
C VAL A 175 5.66 -7.69 -22.14
N ALA A 176 6.37 -7.45 -21.04
CA ALA A 176 7.79 -7.81 -20.92
C ALA A 176 8.03 -9.33 -20.92
N SER A 177 7.06 -10.12 -20.43
CA SER A 177 7.17 -11.57 -20.28
C SER A 177 6.53 -12.36 -21.43
N LEU A 178 5.84 -11.69 -22.35
CA LEU A 178 4.98 -12.32 -23.36
C LEU A 178 3.87 -13.17 -22.71
N ASP A 179 3.31 -12.72 -21.59
CA ASP A 179 2.20 -13.39 -20.90
C ASP A 179 0.87 -13.09 -21.60
N TRP A 180 0.61 -13.81 -22.68
CA TRP A 180 -0.61 -13.68 -23.47
C TRP A 180 -1.87 -14.07 -22.70
N CYS A 181 -1.75 -14.98 -21.73
CA CYS A 181 -2.89 -15.37 -20.89
C CYS A 181 -3.34 -14.22 -19.99
N TRP A 182 -2.42 -13.34 -19.55
CA TRP A 182 -2.82 -12.13 -18.84
C TRP A 182 -3.82 -11.30 -19.66
N PHE A 183 -3.55 -11.05 -20.94
CA PHE A 183 -4.48 -10.30 -21.81
C PHE A 183 -5.79 -11.05 -22.01
N TYR A 184 -5.76 -12.36 -22.21
CA TYR A 184 -6.97 -13.18 -22.32
C TYR A 184 -7.90 -13.06 -21.10
N TRP A 185 -7.34 -12.95 -19.89
CA TRP A 185 -8.13 -12.85 -18.66
C TRP A 185 -8.52 -11.43 -18.26
N ASN A 186 -7.65 -10.45 -18.53
CA ASN A 186 -7.82 -9.08 -18.02
C ASN A 186 -8.44 -8.14 -19.07
N ASP A 187 -8.13 -8.33 -20.36
CA ASP A 187 -8.75 -7.58 -21.46
C ASP A 187 -8.72 -8.37 -22.78
N PRO A 188 -9.67 -9.30 -22.99
CA PRO A 188 -9.62 -10.28 -24.07
C PRO A 188 -9.65 -9.68 -25.48
N GLY A 189 -10.06 -8.41 -25.62
CA GLY A 189 -10.20 -7.72 -26.90
C GLY A 189 -9.06 -6.76 -27.22
N ILE A 190 -8.22 -6.40 -26.24
CA ILE A 190 -7.30 -5.28 -26.39
C ILE A 190 -6.23 -5.49 -27.46
N LEU A 191 -5.78 -6.74 -27.66
CA LEU A 191 -4.81 -7.07 -28.70
C LEU A 191 -5.36 -6.79 -30.10
N GLN A 192 -6.67 -7.00 -30.31
CA GLN A 192 -7.34 -6.80 -31.60
C GLN A 192 -7.88 -5.38 -31.76
N SER A 193 -8.38 -4.76 -30.69
CA SER A 193 -9.01 -3.43 -30.74
C SER A 193 -8.01 -2.29 -30.68
N TYR A 194 -6.81 -2.51 -30.14
CA TYR A 194 -5.80 -1.46 -30.01
C TYR A 194 -5.11 -1.15 -31.34
N SER A 195 -5.33 0.07 -31.81
CA SER A 195 -4.79 0.70 -33.01
C SER A 195 -3.71 1.76 -32.73
N GLY A 196 -3.68 2.34 -31.53
CA GLY A 196 -2.59 3.21 -31.07
C GLY A 196 -2.87 3.91 -29.72
N TYR A 197 -1.93 4.74 -29.25
CA TYR A 197 -2.01 5.43 -27.95
C TYR A 197 -3.27 6.28 -27.70
N GLN A 198 -4.03 6.61 -28.75
CA GLN A 198 -5.31 7.33 -28.64
C GLN A 198 -6.49 6.44 -28.25
N ASP A 199 -6.32 5.11 -28.27
CA ASP A 199 -7.37 4.16 -27.87
C ASP A 199 -7.40 3.93 -26.36
N TRP A 200 -6.40 4.43 -25.62
CA TRP A 200 -6.46 4.43 -24.18
C TRP A 200 -7.63 5.30 -23.70
N PRO A 201 -8.39 4.87 -22.67
CA PRO A 201 -9.43 5.70 -22.10
C PRO A 201 -8.83 7.03 -21.63
N ASP A 202 -9.64 8.09 -21.71
CA ASP A 202 -9.28 9.35 -21.09
C ASP A 202 -8.93 9.10 -19.61
N PRO A 203 -7.88 9.77 -19.09
CA PRO A 203 -7.58 9.81 -17.68
C PRO A 203 -8.83 9.92 -16.80
N PRO A 204 -8.90 9.19 -15.68
CA PRO A 204 -9.97 9.41 -14.71
C PRO A 204 -9.87 10.86 -14.20
N THR A 205 -10.85 11.68 -14.55
CA THR A 205 -10.92 13.11 -14.15
C THR A 205 -11.55 13.32 -12.78
N ASN A 206 -12.02 12.25 -12.14
CA ASN A 206 -12.78 12.37 -10.90
C ASN A 206 -11.81 12.43 -9.72
N PRO A 207 -11.85 13.51 -8.91
CA PRO A 207 -11.17 13.50 -7.63
C PRO A 207 -11.71 12.34 -6.77
N PRO A 208 -10.88 11.69 -5.95
CA PRO A 208 -11.34 10.60 -5.11
C PRO A 208 -12.42 11.09 -4.15
N PRO A 209 -13.45 10.28 -3.89
CA PRO A 209 -14.65 10.71 -3.20
C PRO A 209 -14.46 11.04 -1.70
N ASN A 210 -13.28 10.82 -1.13
CA ASN A 210 -13.02 10.98 0.30
C ASN A 210 -11.75 11.78 0.59
N THR A 211 -11.90 13.10 0.73
CA THR A 211 -10.83 13.99 1.21
C THR A 211 -10.79 14.12 2.73
N PHE A 212 -11.64 13.39 3.47
CA PHE A 212 -11.73 13.45 4.94
C PHE A 212 -10.81 12.44 5.64
N ASN A 213 -9.88 11.83 4.92
CA ASN A 213 -8.95 10.84 5.45
C ASN A 213 -7.53 11.08 4.94
N CYS A 214 -6.53 10.66 5.71
CA CYS A 214 -5.13 10.77 5.27
C CYS A 214 -4.86 9.92 4.02
N GLU A 215 -4.15 10.50 3.04
CA GLU A 215 -3.67 9.80 1.83
C GLU A 215 -2.66 8.70 2.19
N VAL A 216 -1.87 8.92 3.24
CA VAL A 216 -0.88 7.98 3.77
C VAL A 216 -1.48 7.19 4.94
N PHE A 217 -1.54 5.86 4.82
CA PHE A 217 -2.06 4.96 5.87
C PHE A 217 -3.45 5.35 6.39
N GLY A 218 -4.33 5.79 5.50
CA GLY A 218 -5.70 6.21 5.82
C GLY A 218 -6.46 5.21 6.69
N LEU A 219 -7.34 5.73 7.54
CA LEU A 219 -8.17 4.95 8.46
C LEU A 219 -9.43 4.39 7.80
N GLY A 220 -9.79 4.88 6.60
CA GLY A 220 -11.01 4.47 5.88
C GLY A 220 -12.30 4.87 6.61
N LEU A 221 -12.30 6.06 7.21
CA LEU A 221 -13.44 6.65 7.91
C LEU A 221 -14.08 7.75 7.08
N LEU A 222 -15.38 7.97 7.31
CA LEU A 222 -16.16 9.06 6.73
C LEU A 222 -16.99 9.75 7.82
N PRO A 223 -17.03 11.09 7.82
CA PRO A 223 -18.03 11.82 8.58
C PRO A 223 -19.40 11.70 7.89
N PHE A 224 -20.46 11.47 8.65
CA PHE A 224 -21.83 11.57 8.16
C PHE A 224 -22.73 12.25 9.18
N THR A 225 -23.64 13.10 8.71
CA THR A 225 -24.59 13.82 9.55
C THR A 225 -25.93 13.11 9.54
N THR A 226 -26.24 12.40 10.63
CA THR A 226 -27.51 11.68 10.79
C THR A 226 -27.82 11.42 12.26
N VAL A 227 -28.98 10.83 12.55
CA VAL A 227 -29.27 10.24 13.87
C VAL A 227 -28.30 9.07 14.13
N LEU A 228 -28.08 8.70 15.39
CA LEU A 228 -27.10 7.66 15.72
C LEU A 228 -27.45 6.33 15.02
N PRO A 229 -26.57 5.79 14.14
CA PRO A 229 -26.82 4.51 13.48
C PRO A 229 -27.03 3.40 14.51
N GLY A 230 -27.98 2.50 14.27
CA GLY A 230 -28.35 1.45 15.22
C GLY A 230 -29.16 1.92 16.45
N GLY A 231 -29.39 3.24 16.60
CA GLY A 231 -30.27 3.82 17.61
C GLY A 231 -29.90 3.42 19.04
N ALA A 232 -30.91 3.03 19.84
CA ALA A 232 -30.73 2.69 21.25
C ALA A 232 -29.77 1.50 21.49
N GLY A 233 -29.67 0.55 20.55
CA GLY A 233 -28.72 -0.56 20.67
C GLY A 233 -27.26 -0.10 20.61
N THR A 234 -26.98 0.94 19.82
CA THR A 234 -25.65 1.57 19.79
C THR A 234 -25.38 2.34 21.08
N VAL A 235 -26.39 3.00 21.67
CA VAL A 235 -26.27 3.67 22.98
C VAL A 235 -25.92 2.67 24.09
N GLU A 236 -26.61 1.54 24.13
CA GLU A 236 -26.33 0.46 25.08
C GLU A 236 -24.88 -0.04 24.91
N ARG A 237 -24.45 -0.26 23.67
CA ARG A 237 -23.08 -0.66 23.37
C ARG A 237 -22.04 0.38 23.83
N MET A 238 -22.30 1.66 23.58
CA MET A 238 -21.43 2.76 24.03
C MET A 238 -21.34 2.81 25.55
N ASN A 239 -22.45 2.61 26.27
CA ASN A 239 -22.47 2.55 27.73
C ASN A 239 -21.64 1.39 28.28
N GLN A 240 -21.76 0.21 27.67
CA GLN A 240 -20.94 -0.95 28.04
C GLN A 240 -19.45 -0.64 27.86
N ILE A 241 -19.05 -0.14 26.69
CA ILE A 241 -17.65 0.19 26.40
C ILE A 241 -17.15 1.31 27.33
N SER A 242 -17.97 2.34 27.59
CA SER A 242 -17.64 3.43 28.52
C SER A 242 -17.30 2.90 29.90
N SER A 243 -18.08 1.93 30.39
CA SER A 243 -17.83 1.28 31.68
C SER A 243 -16.57 0.41 31.66
N GLU A 244 -16.40 -0.45 30.64
CA GLU A 244 -15.25 -1.34 30.49
C GLU A 244 -13.91 -0.59 30.42
N ARG A 245 -13.91 0.57 29.75
CA ARG A 245 -12.71 1.40 29.54
C ARG A 245 -12.52 2.47 30.61
N GLY A 246 -13.51 2.67 31.48
CA GLY A 246 -13.47 3.70 32.52
C GLY A 246 -13.49 5.14 31.96
N ILE A 247 -14.20 5.37 30.86
CA ILE A 247 -14.29 6.70 30.19
C ILE A 247 -15.12 7.65 31.05
N SER A 248 -16.29 7.22 31.50
CA SER A 248 -17.19 8.01 32.33
C SER A 248 -18.06 7.09 33.20
N PRO A 249 -18.35 7.47 34.47
CA PRO A 249 -19.31 6.77 35.30
C PRO A 249 -20.76 7.09 34.92
N GLU A 250 -21.00 8.12 34.10
CA GLU A 250 -22.34 8.53 33.68
C GLU A 250 -22.86 7.64 32.53
N THR A 251 -24.18 7.45 32.52
CA THR A 251 -24.89 6.72 31.46
C THR A 251 -25.33 7.68 30.37
N ILE A 252 -25.05 7.33 29.12
CA ILE A 252 -25.55 8.00 27.93
C ILE A 252 -27.06 7.78 27.83
N SER A 253 -27.82 8.87 27.74
CA SER A 253 -29.28 8.84 27.56
C SER A 253 -29.66 8.22 26.20
N ASN A 254 -30.73 7.42 26.20
CA ASN A 254 -31.33 6.88 24.97
C ASN A 254 -31.87 7.99 24.04
N GLU A 255 -32.10 9.20 24.54
CA GLU A 255 -32.51 10.36 23.73
C GLU A 255 -31.46 10.70 22.65
N VAL A 256 -30.18 10.42 22.92
CA VAL A 256 -29.09 10.64 21.96
C VAL A 256 -29.31 9.88 20.64
N ALA A 257 -30.00 8.74 20.69
CA ALA A 257 -30.34 7.97 19.50
C ALA A 257 -31.18 8.76 18.48
N GLY A 258 -31.95 9.75 18.94
CA GLY A 258 -32.79 10.62 18.10
C GLY A 258 -32.13 11.95 17.71
N ILE A 259 -30.92 12.25 18.20
CA ILE A 259 -30.25 13.52 17.92
C ILE A 259 -29.46 13.41 16.62
N THR A 260 -29.76 14.28 15.66
CA THR A 260 -28.96 14.43 14.44
C THR A 260 -27.64 15.12 14.77
N ASN A 261 -26.53 14.47 14.43
CA ASN A 261 -25.19 15.01 14.63
C ASN A 261 -24.21 14.42 13.59
N THR A 262 -23.01 14.98 13.50
CA THR A 262 -21.93 14.44 12.68
C THR A 262 -21.17 13.36 13.44
N TRP A 263 -21.24 12.13 12.93
CA TRP A 263 -20.58 10.95 13.49
C TRP A 263 -19.49 10.45 12.54
N TYR A 264 -18.46 9.82 13.09
CA TYR A 264 -17.44 9.13 12.31
C TYR A 264 -17.71 7.62 12.28
N GLY A 265 -17.85 7.07 11.08
CA GLY A 265 -18.01 5.63 10.87
C GLY A 265 -17.14 5.07 9.76
N TYR A 266 -17.23 3.76 9.58
CA TYR A 266 -16.39 3.02 8.66
C TYR A 266 -16.91 3.11 7.23
N ALA A 267 -16.00 3.30 6.29
CA ALA A 267 -16.23 3.17 4.85
C ALA A 267 -15.64 1.86 4.30
N TRP A 268 -15.59 0.82 5.15
CA TRP A 268 -14.89 -0.43 4.85
C TRP A 268 -15.79 -1.44 4.15
N THR A 269 -15.16 -2.30 3.34
CA THR A 269 -15.77 -3.48 2.73
C THR A 269 -15.37 -4.75 3.49
N SER A 270 -15.71 -5.94 2.97
CA SER A 270 -15.12 -7.19 3.47
C SER A 270 -13.64 -7.29 3.12
N TRP A 271 -12.87 -8.10 3.87
CA TRP A 271 -11.46 -8.34 3.54
C TRP A 271 -11.34 -9.16 2.26
N SER A 272 -12.24 -10.13 2.09
CA SER A 272 -12.37 -10.91 0.86
C SER A 272 -12.53 -10.05 -0.41
N ALA A 273 -13.14 -8.86 -0.31
CA ALA A 273 -13.30 -7.96 -1.44
C ALA A 273 -12.00 -7.26 -1.90
N LEU A 274 -10.93 -7.24 -1.08
CA LEU A 274 -9.64 -6.66 -1.48
C LEU A 274 -8.84 -7.58 -2.42
N ALA A 275 -9.18 -8.86 -2.48
CA ALA A 275 -8.44 -9.86 -3.24
C ALA A 275 -9.40 -10.89 -3.91
N PRO A 276 -10.35 -10.43 -4.76
CA PRO A 276 -11.36 -11.29 -5.36
C PRO A 276 -10.76 -12.38 -6.25
N ASP A 277 -9.61 -12.09 -6.89
CA ASP A 277 -9.00 -12.96 -7.90
C ASP A 277 -7.80 -13.78 -7.37
N ASN A 278 -7.34 -13.52 -6.15
CA ASN A 278 -6.05 -14.01 -5.64
C ASN A 278 -6.15 -15.19 -4.66
N ASN A 279 -7.29 -15.88 -4.58
CA ASN A 279 -7.52 -16.98 -3.62
C ASN A 279 -7.11 -16.61 -2.18
N PHE A 280 -7.54 -15.45 -1.72
CA PHE A 280 -7.32 -15.06 -0.34
C PHE A 280 -8.50 -15.50 0.55
N PRO A 281 -8.25 -16.12 1.72
CA PRO A 281 -6.96 -16.64 2.21
C PRO A 281 -6.57 -17.96 1.50
N ILE A 282 -5.30 -18.38 1.60
CA ILE A 282 -4.79 -19.64 1.00
C ILE A 282 -5.81 -20.76 1.27
N LEU A 283 -6.48 -21.22 0.22
CA LEU A 283 -7.51 -22.24 0.34
C LEU A 283 -6.90 -23.50 0.98
N PRO A 284 -7.58 -24.13 1.97
CA PRO A 284 -8.99 -23.98 2.33
C PRO A 284 -9.25 -23.08 3.56
N LEU A 285 -8.32 -22.19 3.92
CA LEU A 285 -8.51 -21.34 5.10
C LEU A 285 -9.73 -20.43 4.89
N GLN A 286 -10.39 -20.05 5.99
CA GLN A 286 -11.44 -19.04 5.98
C GLN A 286 -11.09 -18.00 7.03
N VAL A 287 -11.21 -16.72 6.65
CA VAL A 287 -11.11 -15.61 7.60
C VAL A 287 -12.27 -15.75 8.58
N LYS A 288 -11.99 -15.64 9.89
CA LYS A 288 -13.08 -15.69 10.87
C LYS A 288 -14.02 -14.49 10.67
N PRO A 289 -15.35 -14.65 10.81
CA PRO A 289 -16.31 -13.60 10.49
C PRO A 289 -16.04 -12.26 11.20
N GLU A 290 -15.58 -12.31 12.44
CA GLU A 290 -15.25 -11.12 13.24
C GLU A 290 -14.05 -10.32 12.69
N TYR A 291 -13.23 -10.92 11.82
CA TYR A 291 -12.05 -10.31 11.20
C TYR A 291 -12.18 -10.07 9.68
N ASP A 292 -13.32 -10.41 9.07
CA ASP A 292 -13.55 -10.24 7.63
C ASP A 292 -13.96 -8.81 7.24
N TYR A 293 -13.16 -7.82 7.64
CA TYR A 293 -13.32 -6.42 7.23
C TYR A 293 -12.06 -5.97 6.49
N ALA A 294 -12.16 -5.14 5.46
CA ALA A 294 -11.01 -4.61 4.71
C ALA A 294 -10.08 -3.80 5.61
N GLY A 295 -10.65 -2.94 6.46
CA GLY A 295 -9.93 -2.24 7.51
C GLY A 295 -8.95 -1.18 7.02
N ALA A 296 -8.39 -0.45 7.98
CA ALA A 296 -7.15 0.29 7.77
C ALA A 296 -5.98 -0.69 7.73
N ASP A 297 -4.98 -0.40 6.90
CA ASP A 297 -3.74 -1.16 6.80
C ASP A 297 -2.58 -0.30 6.28
N ALA A 298 -1.37 -0.79 6.50
CA ALA A 298 -0.14 -0.11 6.13
C ALA A 298 0.73 -1.03 5.29
N VAL A 299 1.05 -0.61 4.07
CA VAL A 299 2.01 -1.27 3.19
C VAL A 299 3.28 -0.45 3.14
N ILE A 300 4.41 -1.09 3.45
CA ILE A 300 5.71 -0.42 3.54
C ILE A 300 6.72 -1.10 2.66
N ARG A 301 7.48 -0.28 1.93
CA ARG A 301 8.66 -0.66 1.16
C ARG A 301 9.93 -0.18 1.82
N VAL A 302 10.92 -1.06 1.92
CA VAL A 302 12.29 -0.73 2.32
C VAL A 302 13.24 -1.22 1.24
N GLU A 303 14.23 -0.38 0.91
CA GLU A 303 15.25 -0.70 -0.09
C GLU A 303 16.65 -0.61 0.53
N ALA A 304 17.53 -1.51 0.10
CA ALA A 304 18.94 -1.50 0.43
C ALA A 304 19.76 -1.84 -0.81
N THR A 305 20.89 -1.18 -1.00
CA THR A 305 21.79 -1.45 -2.12
C THR A 305 22.94 -2.34 -1.69
N ALA A 306 23.19 -3.39 -2.45
CA ALA A 306 24.36 -4.26 -2.38
C ALA A 306 25.23 -4.02 -3.61
N ASP A 307 26.46 -3.55 -3.44
CA ASP A 307 27.43 -3.45 -4.53
C ASP A 307 28.24 -4.77 -4.60
N PRO A 308 28.00 -5.65 -5.60
CA PRO A 308 28.72 -6.91 -5.69
C PRO A 308 30.20 -6.67 -6.01
N ARG A 309 31.10 -7.35 -5.27
CA ARG A 309 32.55 -7.17 -5.47
C ARG A 309 33.11 -8.04 -6.60
N MET A 310 32.37 -9.06 -7.02
CA MET A 310 32.70 -9.83 -8.22
C MET A 310 32.45 -9.01 -9.50
N PRO A 311 33.45 -8.78 -10.36
CA PRO A 311 33.24 -8.13 -11.66
C PRO A 311 32.30 -8.98 -12.55
N THR A 312 31.48 -8.33 -13.36
CA THR A 312 30.42 -8.88 -14.22
C THR A 312 30.90 -9.83 -15.35
N VAL A 313 32.14 -10.28 -15.32
CA VAL A 313 32.85 -10.91 -16.46
C VAL A 313 32.64 -12.44 -16.55
N PHE A 314 31.90 -13.05 -15.61
CA PHE A 314 31.64 -14.51 -15.62
C PHE A 314 30.14 -14.84 -15.81
N PRO A 315 29.65 -14.93 -17.06
CA PRO A 315 28.23 -15.17 -17.37
C PRO A 315 27.67 -16.53 -16.87
N GLY A 316 28.53 -17.49 -16.50
CA GLY A 316 28.12 -18.83 -16.06
C GLY A 316 27.75 -18.97 -14.58
N ILE A 317 28.09 -18.02 -13.71
CA ILE A 317 27.84 -18.09 -12.24
C ILE A 317 26.68 -17.16 -11.80
N GLN A 318 26.29 -16.24 -12.67
CA GLN A 318 25.16 -15.32 -12.54
C GLN A 318 23.79 -15.98 -12.18
N PRO A 319 23.42 -17.18 -12.67
CA PRO A 319 22.06 -17.67 -12.47
C PRO A 319 21.72 -18.04 -11.02
N PHE A 320 22.70 -18.21 -10.13
CA PHE A 320 22.45 -18.78 -8.80
C PHE A 320 22.35 -17.74 -7.68
N LEU A 321 22.98 -16.56 -7.83
CA LEU A 321 22.96 -15.52 -6.79
C LEU A 321 21.87 -14.46 -7.00
N ILE A 322 21.37 -14.29 -8.23
CA ILE A 322 20.46 -13.19 -8.61
C ILE A 322 19.08 -13.71 -9.07
N ARG A 323 18.89 -15.03 -9.25
CA ARG A 323 17.55 -15.60 -9.54
C ARG A 323 16.72 -15.78 -8.27
N SER A 324 16.16 -14.68 -7.80
CA SER A 324 14.96 -14.68 -6.95
C SER A 324 13.93 -13.66 -7.46
N ALA A 325 13.83 -13.51 -8.77
CA ALA A 325 13.11 -12.41 -9.41
C ALA A 325 12.44 -12.83 -10.72
N PRO A 326 11.12 -12.57 -10.88
CA PRO A 326 10.52 -12.34 -12.20
C PRO A 326 11.12 -11.10 -12.89
N SER A 327 11.70 -10.16 -12.13
CA SER A 327 12.55 -9.08 -12.66
C SER A 327 13.94 -9.54 -13.14
N ALA A 328 14.18 -10.84 -13.30
CA ALA A 328 15.37 -11.32 -14.02
C ALA A 328 15.39 -10.81 -15.48
N THR A 329 14.24 -10.42 -16.04
CA THR A 329 14.15 -9.69 -17.32
C THR A 329 14.49 -8.20 -17.19
N ARG A 330 14.45 -7.63 -15.98
CA ARG A 330 14.78 -6.21 -15.69
C ARG A 330 16.30 -5.98 -15.52
N LEU A 331 17.11 -7.03 -15.43
CA LEU A 331 18.54 -6.99 -15.12
C LEU A 331 19.48 -6.91 -16.34
N THR A 332 18.95 -6.88 -17.56
CA THR A 332 19.79 -6.85 -18.77
C THR A 332 20.03 -5.46 -19.34
N GLN A 333 19.40 -4.38 -18.84
CA GLN A 333 19.52 -3.06 -19.48
C GLN A 333 19.78 -1.84 -18.58
N SER A 334 19.52 -1.86 -17.26
CA SER A 334 19.95 -0.75 -16.38
C SER A 334 21.16 -1.15 -15.54
N ALA A 335 22.35 -0.73 -15.97
CA ALA A 335 23.61 -0.94 -15.23
C ALA A 335 23.61 -0.31 -13.81
N ALA A 336 22.63 0.53 -13.49
CA ALA A 336 22.51 1.22 -12.20
C ALA A 336 21.75 0.43 -11.11
N THR A 337 20.97 -0.61 -11.46
CA THR A 337 20.01 -1.25 -10.52
C THR A 337 20.37 -2.70 -10.14
N ALA A 338 21.52 -3.19 -10.58
CA ALA A 338 21.96 -4.59 -10.38
C ALA A 338 22.21 -5.00 -8.91
N GLY A 339 21.95 -4.11 -7.94
CA GLY A 339 22.23 -4.31 -6.51
C GLY A 339 21.08 -4.02 -5.53
N ALA A 340 19.88 -3.64 -5.99
CA ALA A 340 18.80 -3.27 -5.08
C ALA A 340 18.10 -4.49 -4.46
N ILE A 341 18.08 -4.55 -3.13
CA ILE A 341 17.33 -5.50 -2.30
C ILE A 341 16.11 -4.76 -1.75
N THR A 342 14.95 -5.09 -2.29
CA THR A 342 13.66 -4.54 -1.88
C THR A 342 12.89 -5.53 -1.01
N TRP A 343 12.26 -5.04 0.05
CA TRP A 343 11.26 -5.79 0.82
C TRP A 343 9.99 -4.95 0.96
N THR A 344 8.85 -5.57 0.67
CA THR A 344 7.54 -4.98 0.92
C THR A 344 6.80 -5.82 1.97
N ALA A 345 6.33 -5.16 3.02
CA ALA A 345 5.57 -5.75 4.11
C ALA A 345 4.24 -5.02 4.30
N ALA A 346 3.20 -5.75 4.68
CA ALA A 346 1.91 -5.19 5.02
C ALA A 346 1.50 -5.58 6.44
N ALA A 347 0.84 -4.67 7.15
CA ALA A 347 0.32 -4.92 8.48
C ALA A 347 -1.01 -4.22 8.71
N LYS A 348 -1.78 -4.73 9.66
CA LYS A 348 -3.12 -4.22 9.97
C LYS A 348 -3.50 -4.35 11.44
N PRO A 349 -4.26 -3.38 12.01
CA PRO A 349 -4.93 -3.55 13.29
C PRO A 349 -6.09 -4.56 13.23
N PHE A 350 -6.09 -5.49 14.19
CA PHE A 350 -7.12 -6.50 14.38
C PHE A 350 -7.88 -6.29 15.68
N GLY A 351 -9.19 -6.52 15.62
CA GLY A 351 -10.06 -6.40 16.76
C GLY A 351 -11.50 -6.79 16.47
N TYR A 352 -12.33 -6.77 17.51
CA TYR A 352 -13.74 -7.05 17.45
C TYR A 352 -14.47 -6.35 18.60
N LEU A 353 -15.79 -6.22 18.48
CA LEU A 353 -16.68 -5.80 19.56
C LEU A 353 -17.29 -7.05 20.21
N ALA A 354 -17.36 -7.10 21.54
CA ALA A 354 -18.00 -8.20 22.26
C ALA A 354 -19.50 -7.94 22.46
N ALA A 355 -20.33 -8.23 21.47
CA ALA A 355 -21.78 -8.05 21.55
C ALA A 355 -22.46 -9.36 22.01
N ASP A 356 -23.25 -9.30 23.09
CA ASP A 356 -23.99 -10.46 23.64
C ASP A 356 -23.12 -11.72 23.88
N GLY A 357 -21.88 -11.50 24.32
CA GLY A 357 -20.91 -12.58 24.57
C GLY A 357 -20.27 -13.17 23.31
N SER A 358 -20.56 -12.63 22.13
CA SER A 358 -19.99 -13.06 20.85
C SER A 358 -19.14 -11.95 20.21
N PRO A 359 -18.00 -12.29 19.60
CA PRO A 359 -17.22 -11.32 18.84
C PRO A 359 -17.95 -10.96 17.54
N VAL A 360 -18.14 -9.66 17.32
CA VAL A 360 -18.69 -9.11 16.08
C VAL A 360 -17.69 -8.11 15.47
N ARG A 361 -17.81 -7.89 14.16
CA ARG A 361 -16.90 -6.99 13.44
C ARG A 361 -16.92 -5.56 14.03
N PRO A 362 -15.82 -4.81 13.95
CA PRO A 362 -15.77 -3.42 14.37
C PRO A 362 -16.82 -2.51 13.71
N ASP A 363 -17.21 -2.81 12.47
CA ASP A 363 -18.17 -2.03 11.68
C ASP A 363 -19.65 -2.43 11.88
N ALA A 364 -19.95 -3.35 12.81
CA ALA A 364 -21.30 -3.86 13.04
C ALA A 364 -22.34 -2.80 13.43
N TYR A 365 -21.92 -1.67 14.00
CA TYR A 365 -22.79 -0.56 14.40
C TYR A 365 -22.72 0.64 13.44
N ALA A 366 -22.02 0.51 12.29
CA ALA A 366 -21.76 1.55 11.30
C ALA A 366 -21.00 2.81 11.80
N ILE A 367 -20.77 2.93 13.11
CA ILE A 367 -19.99 3.98 13.77
C ILE A 367 -18.69 3.39 14.32
N VAL A 368 -17.64 4.21 14.40
CA VAL A 368 -16.38 3.79 15.02
C VAL A 368 -16.59 3.65 16.53
N LEU A 369 -16.29 2.45 17.05
CA LEU A 369 -16.21 2.15 18.47
C LEU A 369 -14.85 1.51 18.77
N PRO A 370 -14.32 1.66 20.01
CA PRO A 370 -13.07 1.02 20.40
C PRO A 370 -13.18 -0.51 20.29
N ALA A 371 -12.40 -1.09 19.37
CA ALA A 371 -12.46 -2.51 19.03
C ALA A 371 -11.09 -3.14 18.81
N PHE A 372 -10.04 -2.35 18.52
CA PHE A 372 -8.74 -2.85 18.07
C PHE A 372 -7.82 -3.15 19.24
N HIS A 373 -7.31 -4.37 19.32
CA HIS A 373 -6.48 -4.81 20.44
C HIS A 373 -5.22 -5.58 20.01
N ASN A 374 -5.09 -5.88 18.71
CA ASN A 374 -3.92 -6.55 18.15
C ASN A 374 -3.46 -5.89 16.86
N VAL A 375 -2.22 -6.18 16.47
CA VAL A 375 -1.65 -5.79 15.17
C VAL A 375 -0.86 -6.99 14.66
N ARG A 376 -1.02 -7.30 13.37
CA ARG A 376 -0.34 -8.41 12.72
C ARG A 376 0.13 -8.02 11.32
N LEU A 377 1.20 -8.68 10.88
CA LEU A 377 1.55 -8.73 9.46
C LEU A 377 0.44 -9.47 8.71
N ILE A 378 0.19 -9.05 7.48
CA ILE A 378 -0.73 -9.68 6.55
C ILE A 378 -0.01 -9.90 5.22
N PRO A 379 -0.48 -10.83 4.37
CA PRO A 379 0.06 -10.97 3.03
C PRO A 379 -0.11 -9.64 2.27
N VAL A 380 0.95 -9.18 1.59
CA VAL A 380 0.90 -7.92 0.83
C VAL A 380 -0.19 -7.96 -0.24
N ASP A 381 -0.42 -9.12 -0.84
CA ASP A 381 -1.45 -9.30 -1.88
C ASP A 381 -2.89 -9.18 -1.35
N ALA A 382 -3.06 -9.19 -0.02
CA ALA A 382 -4.33 -9.02 0.68
C ALA A 382 -4.41 -7.66 1.42
N ALA A 383 -3.49 -6.75 1.14
CA ALA A 383 -3.45 -5.40 1.66
C ALA A 383 -4.10 -4.42 0.67
N SER A 384 -4.59 -3.28 1.16
CA SER A 384 -5.02 -2.20 0.30
C SER A 384 -3.85 -1.69 -0.53
N GLY A 385 -4.12 -1.38 -1.79
CA GLY A 385 -3.10 -0.79 -2.67
C GLY A 385 -1.87 -1.68 -2.92
N SER A 386 -2.02 -3.01 -2.81
CA SER A 386 -0.95 -4.00 -3.01
C SER A 386 -0.16 -3.84 -4.31
N ASN A 387 -0.78 -3.25 -5.34
CA ASN A 387 -0.18 -2.97 -6.65
C ASN A 387 -0.02 -1.48 -6.96
N ILE A 388 -0.35 -0.56 -6.03
CA ILE A 388 -0.19 0.88 -6.24
C ILE A 388 1.29 1.23 -6.36
N GLY A 389 2.09 0.75 -5.40
CA GLY A 389 3.54 0.93 -5.43
C GLY A 389 3.95 2.39 -5.44
N ALA A 390 3.31 3.24 -4.63
CA ALA A 390 3.52 4.69 -4.61
C ALA A 390 4.98 5.08 -4.36
N TYR A 391 5.74 4.21 -3.69
CA TYR A 391 7.16 4.40 -3.37
C TYR A 391 8.07 3.45 -4.16
N ASP A 392 7.58 2.83 -5.23
CA ASP A 392 8.43 2.29 -6.28
C ASP A 392 8.87 3.44 -7.20
N ILE A 393 10.12 3.87 -7.06
CA ILE A 393 10.63 5.11 -7.67
C ILE A 393 10.42 5.14 -9.20
N ASP A 394 10.74 4.05 -9.88
CA ASP A 394 10.63 3.96 -11.34
C ASP A 394 9.16 4.03 -11.78
N TRP A 395 8.27 3.39 -11.02
CA TRP A 395 6.84 3.41 -11.29
C TRP A 395 6.22 4.79 -11.02
N HIS A 396 6.60 5.42 -9.91
CA HIS A 396 6.15 6.76 -9.56
C HIS A 396 6.51 7.76 -10.66
N ARG A 397 7.79 7.78 -11.10
CA ARG A 397 8.25 8.67 -12.18
C ARG A 397 7.53 8.38 -13.49
N HIS A 398 7.35 7.10 -13.83
CA HIS A 398 6.62 6.72 -15.05
C HIS A 398 5.19 7.25 -15.06
N ASN A 399 4.44 7.04 -13.98
CA ASN A 399 3.05 7.49 -13.90
C ASN A 399 2.93 9.02 -13.83
N LYS A 400 3.83 9.69 -13.10
CA LYS A 400 3.73 11.14 -12.90
C LYS A 400 4.21 11.94 -14.12
N TYR A 401 5.29 11.50 -14.78
CA TYR A 401 5.94 12.30 -15.81
C TYR A 401 5.85 11.72 -17.22
N HIS A 402 5.92 10.39 -17.37
CA HIS A 402 6.00 9.79 -18.71
C HIS A 402 4.63 9.52 -19.32
N MET A 403 3.66 9.08 -18.50
CA MET A 403 2.33 8.73 -18.98
C MET A 403 1.61 9.91 -19.64
N GLN A 404 1.65 11.10 -19.03
CA GLN A 404 1.07 12.31 -19.63
C GLN A 404 1.67 12.60 -21.02
N ILE A 405 3.00 12.58 -21.13
CA ILE A 405 3.69 12.84 -22.39
C ILE A 405 3.34 11.77 -23.44
N TYR A 406 3.21 10.51 -23.02
CA TYR A 406 2.79 9.42 -23.90
C TYR A 406 1.37 9.60 -24.43
N TRP A 407 0.41 10.08 -23.65
CA TRP A 407 -0.93 10.40 -24.17
C TRP A 407 -0.94 11.60 -25.13
N GLU A 408 -0.11 12.60 -24.87
CA GLU A 408 -0.05 13.81 -25.70
C GLU A 408 0.68 13.56 -27.04
N SER A 409 1.77 12.77 -27.01
CA SER A 409 2.73 12.66 -28.11
C SER A 409 2.96 11.23 -28.61
N GLY A 410 2.30 10.23 -28.01
CA GLY A 410 2.47 8.82 -28.35
C GLY A 410 3.88 8.30 -28.08
N PRO A 411 4.34 7.28 -28.83
CA PRO A 411 5.66 6.67 -28.65
C PRO A 411 6.84 7.64 -28.76
N ALA A 412 6.68 8.77 -29.47
CA ALA A 412 7.74 9.77 -29.62
C ALA A 412 8.11 10.46 -28.30
N GLY A 413 7.21 10.42 -27.31
CA GLY A 413 7.40 11.00 -25.99
C GLY A 413 7.99 10.06 -24.95
N LEU A 414 8.27 8.80 -25.31
CA LEU A 414 8.74 7.78 -24.39
C LEU A 414 10.24 7.91 -24.10
N GLU A 415 10.63 7.83 -22.84
CA GLU A 415 12.03 7.87 -22.43
C GLU A 415 12.72 6.51 -22.58
N ALA A 416 13.87 6.48 -23.27
CA ALA A 416 14.60 5.25 -23.57
C ALA A 416 15.13 4.53 -22.32
N ASP A 417 15.49 5.26 -21.26
CA ASP A 417 16.04 4.69 -20.02
C ASP A 417 14.95 4.21 -19.05
N CYS A 418 13.67 4.49 -19.33
CA CYS A 418 12.56 4.03 -18.51
C CYS A 418 12.07 2.65 -18.96
N TRP A 419 12.17 1.66 -18.06
CA TRP A 419 11.74 0.29 -18.35
C TRP A 419 10.25 0.18 -18.74
N TYR A 420 9.37 0.95 -18.07
CA TYR A 420 7.93 0.97 -18.37
C TYR A 420 7.65 1.59 -19.74
N CYS A 421 8.37 2.65 -20.11
CA CYS A 421 8.32 3.24 -21.45
C CYS A 421 8.76 2.26 -22.53
N GLN A 422 9.80 1.45 -22.28
CA GLN A 422 10.22 0.40 -23.22
C GLN A 422 9.12 -0.65 -23.44
N GLN A 423 8.31 -0.96 -22.42
CA GLN A 423 7.17 -1.87 -22.60
C GLN A 423 6.05 -1.21 -23.42
N LEU A 424 5.77 0.08 -23.23
CA LEU A 424 4.84 0.80 -24.11
C LEU A 424 5.35 0.84 -25.55
N GLN A 425 6.65 1.07 -25.75
CA GLN A 425 7.27 1.03 -27.07
C GLN A 425 7.11 -0.34 -27.75
N THR A 426 7.18 -1.42 -26.97
CA THR A 426 6.98 -2.80 -27.43
C THR A 426 5.49 -3.05 -27.72
N TRP A 427 4.61 -2.59 -26.82
CA TRP A 427 3.16 -2.69 -26.97
C TRP A 427 2.67 -2.02 -28.26
N GLU A 428 3.27 -0.89 -28.63
CA GLU A 428 2.95 -0.10 -29.82
C GLU A 428 3.32 -0.78 -31.13
N ASP A 429 4.20 -1.79 -31.12
CA ASP A 429 4.53 -2.58 -32.29
C ASP A 429 3.35 -3.49 -32.70
N PRO A 430 2.75 -3.30 -33.90
CA PRO A 430 1.68 -4.19 -34.37
C PRO A 430 2.12 -5.65 -34.50
N ALA A 431 3.40 -5.92 -34.76
CA ALA A 431 3.92 -7.28 -34.87
C ALA A 431 3.89 -8.01 -33.53
N PHE A 432 4.17 -7.30 -32.43
CA PHE A 432 4.05 -7.82 -31.07
C PHE A 432 2.61 -8.23 -30.77
N ARG A 433 1.64 -7.36 -31.08
CA ARG A 433 0.21 -7.65 -30.83
C ARG A 433 -0.29 -8.80 -31.70
N GLN A 434 0.13 -8.85 -32.98
CA GLN A 434 -0.21 -9.95 -33.87
C GLN A 434 0.33 -11.29 -33.35
N GLN A 435 1.54 -11.32 -32.79
CA GLN A 435 2.09 -12.51 -32.17
C GLN A 435 1.22 -13.02 -31.01
N GLY A 436 0.71 -12.12 -30.18
CA GLY A 436 -0.22 -12.47 -29.09
C GLY A 436 -1.56 -13.01 -29.61
N ILE A 437 -2.11 -12.41 -30.67
CA ILE A 437 -3.35 -12.88 -31.32
C ILE A 437 -3.16 -14.30 -31.87
N ASP A 438 -2.08 -14.53 -32.62
CA ASP A 438 -1.79 -15.84 -33.21
C ASP A 438 -1.61 -16.89 -32.12
N TRP A 439 -0.86 -16.56 -31.06
CA TRP A 439 -0.67 -17.46 -29.92
C TRP A 439 -1.98 -17.82 -29.21
N LEU A 440 -2.84 -16.83 -28.95
CA LEU A 440 -4.13 -17.05 -28.30
C LEU A 440 -5.09 -17.87 -29.17
N ASN A 441 -5.09 -17.67 -30.48
CA ASN A 441 -5.89 -18.49 -31.39
C ASN A 441 -5.49 -19.97 -31.36
N ASP A 442 -4.20 -20.25 -31.22
CA ASP A 442 -3.67 -21.62 -31.19
C ASP A 442 -3.74 -22.27 -29.79
N THR A 443 -3.58 -21.47 -28.73
CA THR A 443 -3.16 -21.95 -27.40
C THR A 443 -4.02 -21.43 -26.24
N ASN A 444 -5.11 -20.68 -26.48
CA ASN A 444 -5.97 -20.17 -25.39
C ASN A 444 -6.51 -21.26 -24.44
N HIS A 445 -6.70 -22.48 -24.93
CA HIS A 445 -7.16 -23.63 -24.15
C HIS A 445 -6.16 -24.09 -23.07
N THR A 446 -4.92 -23.60 -23.11
CA THR A 446 -3.91 -23.83 -22.07
C THR A 446 -3.75 -22.64 -21.12
N CYS A 447 -4.51 -21.56 -21.32
CA CYS A 447 -4.62 -20.52 -20.32
C CYS A 447 -5.45 -21.06 -19.16
N ASP A 448 -4.79 -21.82 -18.29
CA ASP A 448 -5.36 -22.13 -16.99
C ASP A 448 -5.31 -20.84 -16.18
N GLN A 449 -6.45 -20.45 -15.62
CA GLN A 449 -6.44 -19.49 -14.53
C GLN A 449 -5.66 -20.18 -13.42
N VAL A 450 -4.39 -19.81 -13.24
CA VAL A 450 -3.60 -20.35 -12.13
C VAL A 450 -4.32 -19.89 -10.88
N VAL A 451 -5.08 -20.81 -10.31
CA VAL A 451 -5.75 -20.72 -9.02
C VAL A 451 -4.63 -20.34 -8.05
N GLY A 452 -4.52 -19.03 -7.75
CA GLY A 452 -3.46 -18.41 -6.95
C GLY A 452 -3.02 -19.35 -5.84
N GLY A 453 -1.88 -19.99 -6.06
CA GLY A 453 -1.38 -21.12 -5.31
C GLY A 453 0.13 -21.10 -5.44
N GLY A 454 0.77 -20.72 -4.34
CA GLY A 454 2.17 -20.35 -4.31
C GLY A 454 3.16 -21.43 -4.74
N GLY A 455 4.38 -20.96 -4.97
CA GLY A 455 5.56 -21.79 -4.82
C GLY A 455 5.95 -22.58 -6.05
N GLY A 456 6.51 -21.89 -7.05
CA GLY A 456 7.72 -22.45 -7.65
C GLY A 456 8.75 -22.65 -6.52
N PRO A 457 9.47 -23.78 -6.45
CA PRO A 457 10.50 -24.02 -5.44
C PRO A 457 11.69 -23.09 -5.72
N GLY A 458 11.57 -21.86 -5.24
CA GLY A 458 12.59 -20.83 -5.28
C GLY A 458 12.50 -20.03 -4.00
N GLY A 459 13.38 -20.31 -3.03
CA GLY A 459 13.47 -19.56 -1.79
C GLY A 459 13.81 -18.10 -2.08
N GLY A 460 12.79 -17.24 -2.17
CA GLY A 460 13.01 -15.85 -2.53
C GLY A 460 11.75 -15.10 -2.95
N THR A 461 10.68 -15.12 -2.15
CA THR A 461 9.59 -14.16 -2.36
C THR A 461 10.03 -12.78 -1.86
N ARG A 462 9.73 -11.74 -2.64
CA ARG A 462 10.05 -10.31 -2.37
C ARG A 462 9.02 -9.63 -1.46
N ARG A 463 7.89 -10.31 -1.28
CA ARG A 463 6.73 -9.87 -0.51
C ARG A 463 6.66 -10.73 0.75
N GLY A 464 6.27 -10.10 1.85
CA GLY A 464 5.72 -10.84 2.98
C GLY A 464 4.42 -11.51 2.53
N HIS A 465 4.43 -12.84 2.48
CA HIS A 465 3.22 -13.65 2.31
C HIS A 465 2.81 -14.24 3.65
#